data_AF-A0A350D929-F1
#
_entry.id   AF-A0A350D929-F1
#
_cell.length_a   1.000
_cell.length_b   1.000
_cell.length_c   1.000
_cell.angle_alpha   90.00
_cell.angle_beta   90.00
_cell.angle_gamma   90.00
#
_symmetry.space_group_name_H-M   'P 1'
#
loop_
_entity.id
_entity.type
_entity.pdbx_description
1 polymer ?
#
loop_
_entity_poly.entity_id
_entity_poly.type
_entity_poly.pdbx_seq_one_letter_code
_entity_poly.pdbx_strand_id
1 'polypeptide(L)'
;MFINLHCHLLNFTFIPDSYFKTRTPIREWLLRRRSTGWLARTMAFIWPGRKYNWIHEALEIFRSNIDDVAKKLIKEMAEADILLSTPLAMDMDTVSFKERPEYPYRVQIKLLSDIALKYPGKVLPFVMFDPRRKSALELTVTALEEMGFLGVKMYPALGYHPDPSSFLNEPEVNKALEELYKYCHTNLIPITAHCSRASAYSDYLVRCKGLVQELCQPSSWKGVLEKFPKLYLNLAHFGGKEKDERFLDYKGPDSWSYHILQLMKEYSHIYADLSYHDMALKKETSKDYFERLTFLMKDNVYRQRILFGTDWPITRHTWTEEDYTSTFQRELLKENLRQIAFKNPLDFLFPERNLPARIEHFFRSNHKTFPSWMKDSLQGTEE
;
A
#
# COMPACT_ATOMS: atom_id res chain seq x y z
N MET A 1 -7.82 0.54 -18.39
CA MET A 1 -6.38 0.53 -18.06
C MET A 1 -6.21 1.13 -16.69
N PHE A 2 -5.60 0.36 -15.79
CA PHE A 2 -5.35 0.74 -14.41
C PHE A 2 -3.88 0.55 -14.04
N ILE A 3 -3.41 1.38 -13.11
CA ILE A 3 -2.20 1.18 -12.33
C ILE A 3 -2.65 1.02 -10.88
N ASN A 4 -2.41 -0.16 -10.31
CA ASN A 4 -2.70 -0.44 -8.91
C ASN A 4 -1.46 -0.17 -8.06
N LEU A 5 -1.37 1.03 -7.47
CA LEU A 5 -0.17 1.39 -6.71
C LEU A 5 -0.13 0.83 -5.27
N HIS A 6 -1.18 0.13 -4.86
CA HIS A 6 -1.28 -0.35 -3.49
C HIS A 6 -1.85 -1.76 -3.49
N CYS A 7 -0.93 -2.71 -3.48
CA CYS A 7 -1.17 -4.11 -3.20
C CYS A 7 0.02 -4.65 -2.41
N HIS A 8 0.01 -5.94 -2.12
CA HIS A 8 1.01 -6.63 -1.34
C HIS A 8 1.35 -7.98 -2.00
N LEU A 9 2.63 -8.35 -1.97
CA LEU A 9 3.05 -9.73 -2.19
C LEU A 9 3.41 -10.28 -0.82
N LEU A 10 2.45 -10.95 -0.20
CA LEU A 10 2.53 -11.41 1.18
C LEU A 10 1.93 -12.81 1.29
N ASN A 11 2.53 -13.64 2.14
CA ASN A 11 2.04 -14.96 2.47
C ASN A 11 2.28 -15.24 3.97
N PHE A 12 1.88 -16.42 4.43
CA PHE A 12 2.00 -16.80 5.84
C PHE A 12 3.43 -17.01 6.34
N THR A 13 4.42 -17.16 5.45
CA THR A 13 5.83 -17.31 5.84
C THR A 13 6.51 -15.96 6.08
N PHE A 14 5.89 -14.87 5.61
CA PHE A 14 6.37 -13.49 5.81
C PHE A 14 5.79 -12.82 7.07
N ILE A 15 4.89 -13.49 7.78
CA ILE A 15 4.21 -12.97 8.97
C ILE A 15 4.41 -13.94 10.14
N PRO A 16 4.83 -13.49 11.35
CA PRO A 16 4.98 -14.36 12.51
C PRO A 16 3.64 -15.03 12.89
N ASP A 17 3.68 -16.29 13.33
CA ASP A 17 2.47 -17.04 13.73
C ASP A 17 1.76 -16.36 14.92
N SER A 18 2.54 -15.95 15.93
CA SER A 18 2.06 -15.22 17.10
C SER A 18 1.22 -13.99 16.76
N TYR A 19 1.46 -13.35 15.61
CA TYR A 19 0.72 -12.17 15.16
C TYR A 19 -0.76 -12.46 14.88
N PHE A 20 -1.07 -13.65 14.38
CA PHE A 20 -2.45 -14.07 14.13
C PHE A 20 -3.13 -14.55 15.43
N LYS A 21 -2.41 -15.29 16.28
CA LYS A 21 -2.94 -15.83 17.55
C LYS A 21 -3.49 -14.74 18.48
N THR A 22 -2.86 -13.57 18.48
CA THR A 22 -3.29 -12.45 19.33
C THR A 22 -4.50 -11.69 18.77
N ARG A 23 -4.90 -11.93 17.51
CA ARG A 23 -5.82 -11.03 16.77
C ARG A 23 -7.01 -11.70 16.11
N THR A 24 -7.05 -13.03 15.98
CA THR A 24 -8.20 -13.73 15.38
C THR A 24 -8.95 -14.61 16.39
N PRO A 25 -10.30 -14.58 16.44
CA PRO A 25 -11.08 -15.49 17.28
C PRO A 25 -11.08 -16.94 16.75
N ILE A 26 -10.61 -17.17 15.52
CA ILE A 26 -10.44 -18.49 14.91
C ILE A 26 -9.06 -19.04 15.25
N ARG A 27 -8.98 -20.30 15.71
CA ARG A 27 -7.70 -20.97 15.99
C ARG A 27 -6.88 -21.14 14.71
N GLU A 28 -5.71 -20.51 14.67
CA GLU A 28 -4.79 -20.39 13.53
C GLU A 28 -4.47 -21.69 12.77
N TRP A 29 -4.42 -22.85 13.43
CA TRP A 29 -4.18 -24.13 12.74
C TRP A 29 -5.23 -24.41 11.65
N LEU A 30 -6.46 -23.91 11.82
CA LEU A 30 -7.55 -24.01 10.84
C LEU A 30 -7.27 -23.15 9.58
N LEU A 31 -6.60 -22.01 9.76
CA LEU A 31 -6.25 -21.05 8.70
C LEU A 31 -4.97 -21.43 7.95
N ARG A 32 -4.05 -22.20 8.53
CA ARG A 32 -2.78 -22.59 7.88
C ARG A 32 -2.76 -24.00 7.26
N ARG A 33 -3.47 -24.99 7.80
CA ARG A 33 -3.45 -26.37 7.23
C ARG A 33 -4.32 -26.51 5.99
N ARG A 34 -3.78 -27.10 4.90
CA ARG A 34 -4.54 -27.45 3.68
C ARG A 34 -5.72 -28.36 3.98
N SER A 35 -5.58 -29.32 4.91
CA SER A 35 -6.62 -30.29 5.27
C SER A 35 -7.82 -29.71 6.04
N THR A 36 -7.72 -28.49 6.58
CA THR A 36 -8.81 -27.81 7.30
C THR A 36 -9.47 -26.69 6.49
N GLY A 37 -9.10 -26.52 5.22
CA GLY A 37 -9.70 -25.51 4.34
C GLY A 37 -11.21 -25.64 4.18
N TRP A 38 -11.75 -26.86 4.27
CA TRP A 38 -13.20 -27.11 4.25
C TRP A 38 -13.91 -26.63 5.52
N LEU A 39 -13.26 -26.64 6.69
CA LEU A 39 -13.82 -26.13 7.95
C LEU A 39 -13.93 -24.60 7.95
N ALA A 40 -12.95 -23.90 7.35
CA ALA A 40 -13.08 -22.45 7.09
C ALA A 40 -14.27 -22.15 6.15
N ARG A 41 -14.64 -23.10 5.28
CA ARG A 41 -15.74 -23.03 4.30
C ARG A 41 -17.07 -23.12 5.01
N THR A 42 -17.18 -24.09 5.89
CA THR A 42 -18.33 -24.28 6.75
C THR A 42 -18.50 -23.09 7.71
N MET A 43 -17.43 -22.57 8.32
CA MET A 43 -17.54 -21.44 9.25
C MET A 43 -17.84 -20.09 8.56
N ALA A 44 -17.34 -19.83 7.34
CA ALA A 44 -17.69 -18.63 6.59
C ALA A 44 -19.14 -18.64 6.10
N PHE A 45 -19.70 -19.83 5.81
CA PHE A 45 -21.09 -20.02 5.41
C PHE A 45 -22.08 -19.83 6.57
N ILE A 46 -21.66 -20.11 7.81
CA ILE A 46 -22.49 -20.01 9.03
C ILE A 46 -22.42 -18.61 9.66
N TRP A 47 -21.46 -17.76 9.28
CA TRP A 47 -21.33 -16.41 9.85
C TRP A 47 -22.33 -15.43 9.21
N PRO A 48 -23.39 -14.99 9.93
CA PRO A 48 -24.42 -14.16 9.33
C PRO A 48 -23.87 -12.76 9.00
N GLY A 49 -24.18 -12.23 7.82
CA GLY A 49 -24.02 -10.81 7.50
C GLY A 49 -22.70 -10.34 6.90
N ARG A 50 -21.79 -11.22 6.44
CA ARG A 50 -20.62 -10.83 5.63
C ARG A 50 -20.36 -11.77 4.46
N LYS A 51 -20.28 -11.21 3.25
CA LYS A 51 -19.98 -11.90 1.98
C LYS A 51 -18.48 -12.27 1.92
N TYR A 52 -18.06 -13.33 2.61
CA TYR A 52 -16.70 -13.89 2.49
C TYR A 52 -16.63 -14.89 1.33
N ASN A 53 -17.14 -14.49 0.15
CA ASN A 53 -17.36 -15.37 -0.99
C ASN A 53 -16.07 -16.06 -1.47
N TRP A 54 -14.92 -15.44 -1.20
CA TRP A 54 -13.62 -15.85 -1.72
C TRP A 54 -12.59 -16.20 -0.64
N ILE A 55 -13.02 -16.40 0.60
CA ILE A 55 -12.09 -16.64 1.72
C ILE A 55 -11.18 -17.87 1.52
N HIS A 56 -11.65 -18.88 0.78
CA HIS A 56 -10.83 -20.05 0.42
C HIS A 56 -9.66 -19.69 -0.46
N GLU A 57 -9.91 -18.90 -1.49
CA GLU A 57 -8.90 -18.47 -2.44
C GLU A 57 -7.92 -17.52 -1.78
N ALA A 58 -8.41 -16.60 -0.94
CA ALA A 58 -7.55 -15.77 -0.11
C ALA A 58 -6.62 -16.61 0.78
N LEU A 59 -7.16 -17.60 1.51
CA LEU A 59 -6.34 -18.50 2.33
C LEU A 59 -5.37 -19.34 1.48
N GLU A 60 -5.76 -19.74 0.28
CA GLU A 60 -4.88 -20.45 -0.64
C GLU A 60 -3.74 -19.56 -1.14
N ILE A 61 -4.01 -18.29 -1.44
CA ILE A 61 -2.99 -17.28 -1.76
C ILE A 61 -1.99 -17.19 -0.59
N PHE A 62 -2.47 -16.94 0.64
CA PHE A 62 -1.58 -16.81 1.81
C PHE A 62 -0.79 -18.08 2.14
N ARG A 63 -1.28 -19.28 1.77
CA ARG A 63 -0.55 -20.55 1.95
C ARG A 63 0.43 -20.88 0.83
N SER A 64 0.40 -20.13 -0.27
CA SER A 64 1.27 -20.38 -1.42
C SER A 64 2.67 -19.79 -1.19
N ASN A 65 3.67 -20.33 -1.89
CA ASN A 65 4.96 -19.66 -1.99
C ASN A 65 4.77 -18.33 -2.76
N ILE A 66 5.72 -17.41 -2.60
CA ILE A 66 5.58 -16.04 -3.10
C ILE A 66 5.55 -15.95 -4.64
N ASP A 67 6.20 -16.88 -5.35
CA ASP A 67 6.12 -16.99 -6.81
C ASP A 67 4.70 -17.31 -7.28
N ASP A 68 4.01 -18.23 -6.59
CA ASP A 68 2.63 -18.60 -6.92
C ASP A 68 1.64 -17.50 -6.51
N VAL A 69 1.91 -16.77 -5.42
CA VAL A 69 1.18 -15.53 -5.09
C VAL A 69 1.30 -14.52 -6.23
N ALA A 70 2.52 -14.29 -6.73
CA ALA A 70 2.75 -13.37 -7.85
C ALA A 70 2.07 -13.82 -9.14
N LYS A 71 2.09 -15.13 -9.46
CA LYS A 71 1.35 -15.66 -10.62
C LYS A 71 -0.15 -15.38 -10.52
N LYS A 72 -0.74 -15.51 -9.32
CA LYS A 72 -2.16 -15.20 -9.08
C LYS A 72 -2.44 -13.72 -9.24
N LEU A 73 -1.59 -12.84 -8.70
CA LEU A 73 -1.69 -11.40 -8.92
C LEU A 73 -1.65 -11.06 -10.42
N ILE A 74 -0.68 -11.60 -11.16
CA ILE A 74 -0.55 -11.36 -12.61
C ILE A 74 -1.78 -11.83 -13.40
N LYS A 75 -2.39 -12.96 -13.00
CA LYS A 75 -3.64 -13.44 -13.60
C LYS A 75 -4.78 -12.45 -13.37
N GLU A 76 -5.00 -12.05 -12.12
CA GLU A 76 -6.07 -11.11 -11.77
C GLU A 76 -5.84 -9.72 -12.35
N MET A 77 -4.59 -9.27 -12.47
CA MET A 77 -4.25 -8.03 -13.18
C MET A 77 -4.69 -8.07 -14.64
N ALA A 78 -4.49 -9.21 -15.33
CA ALA A 78 -4.90 -9.36 -16.72
C ALA A 78 -6.43 -9.36 -16.87
N GLU A 79 -7.14 -10.01 -15.93
CA GLU A 79 -8.61 -10.02 -15.88
C GLU A 79 -9.19 -8.62 -15.58
N ALA A 80 -8.48 -7.83 -14.77
CA ALA A 80 -8.91 -6.51 -14.31
C ALA A 80 -8.40 -5.33 -15.17
N ASP A 81 -7.69 -5.58 -16.27
CA ASP A 81 -7.05 -4.57 -17.13
C ASP A 81 -6.08 -3.63 -16.35
N ILE A 82 -5.31 -4.23 -15.45
CA ILE A 82 -4.24 -3.58 -14.68
C ILE A 82 -2.89 -3.80 -15.38
N LEU A 83 -2.25 -2.70 -15.76
CA LEU A 83 -0.99 -2.69 -16.49
C LEU A 83 0.23 -2.83 -15.58
N LEU A 84 0.16 -2.19 -14.40
CA LEU A 84 1.22 -2.14 -13.40
C LEU A 84 0.62 -2.25 -12.01
N SER A 85 1.22 -3.10 -11.18
CA SER A 85 1.00 -3.16 -9.74
C SER A 85 2.27 -2.79 -8.99
N THR A 86 2.16 -2.07 -7.87
CA THR A 86 3.31 -1.79 -6.99
C THR A 86 3.14 -2.42 -5.61
N PRO A 87 3.59 -3.67 -5.43
CA PRO A 87 3.54 -4.33 -4.14
C PRO A 87 4.32 -3.56 -3.08
N LEU A 88 3.64 -3.20 -1.99
CA LEU A 88 4.24 -2.55 -0.84
C LEU A 88 4.76 -3.64 0.09
N ALA A 89 6.08 -3.77 0.23
CA ALA A 89 6.66 -4.74 1.14
C ALA A 89 6.27 -4.43 2.59
N MET A 90 6.30 -5.45 3.44
CA MET A 90 6.04 -5.32 4.88
C MET A 90 7.19 -5.99 5.64
N ASP A 91 7.90 -5.22 6.48
CA ASP A 91 8.90 -5.75 7.40
C ASP A 91 8.19 -6.14 8.70
N MET A 92 8.00 -7.44 8.90
CA MET A 92 7.34 -7.98 10.08
C MET A 92 8.33 -8.51 11.13
N ASP A 93 9.65 -8.29 10.96
CA ASP A 93 10.70 -8.83 11.82
C ASP A 93 10.58 -8.36 13.28
N THR A 94 10.01 -7.17 13.51
CA THR A 94 9.95 -6.54 14.85
C THR A 94 8.52 -6.37 15.37
N VAL A 95 7.55 -7.05 14.76
CA VAL A 95 6.13 -6.80 15.01
C VAL A 95 5.58 -7.62 16.18
N SER A 96 6.20 -8.77 16.51
CA SER A 96 5.79 -9.62 17.64
C SER A 96 6.87 -9.79 18.71
N PHE A 97 6.44 -9.99 19.96
CA PHE A 97 7.32 -10.21 21.12
C PHE A 97 8.11 -11.53 21.07
N LYS A 98 7.54 -12.56 20.43
CA LYS A 98 7.98 -13.96 20.65
C LYS A 98 8.60 -14.61 19.42
N GLU A 99 8.17 -14.18 18.25
CA GLU A 99 8.45 -14.88 17.00
C GLU A 99 8.75 -13.86 15.91
N ARG A 100 9.58 -14.28 14.97
CA ARG A 100 9.88 -13.56 13.74
C ARG A 100 9.23 -14.30 12.57
N PRO A 101 9.09 -13.67 11.39
CA PRO A 101 8.73 -14.39 10.18
C PRO A 101 9.67 -15.57 9.93
N GLU A 102 9.19 -16.57 9.20
CA GLU A 102 10.02 -17.71 8.77
C GLU A 102 11.17 -17.23 7.87
N TYR A 103 10.90 -16.31 6.96
CA TYR A 103 11.91 -15.66 6.13
C TYR A 103 12.30 -14.30 6.70
N PRO A 104 13.58 -14.06 7.03
CA PRO A 104 14.06 -12.73 7.41
C PRO A 104 13.77 -11.70 6.32
N TYR A 105 13.53 -10.45 6.69
CA TYR A 105 13.13 -9.42 5.73
C TYR A 105 14.10 -9.24 4.53
N ARG A 106 15.42 -9.40 4.74
CA ARG A 106 16.42 -9.36 3.65
C ARG A 106 16.17 -10.44 2.58
N VAL A 107 15.70 -11.62 2.97
CA VAL A 107 15.33 -12.69 2.03
C VAL A 107 14.03 -12.34 1.31
N GLN A 108 13.06 -11.76 2.01
CA GLN A 108 11.80 -11.32 1.41
C GLN A 108 12.04 -10.27 0.32
N ILE A 109 12.90 -9.27 0.56
CA ILE A 109 13.28 -8.25 -0.45
C ILE A 109 13.88 -8.92 -1.68
N LYS A 110 14.78 -9.90 -1.52
CA LYS A 110 15.36 -10.62 -2.66
C LYS A 110 14.30 -11.35 -3.48
N LEU A 111 13.36 -12.04 -2.83
CA LEU A 111 12.26 -12.71 -3.50
C LEU A 111 11.37 -11.72 -4.29
N LEU A 112 11.07 -10.55 -3.72
CA LEU A 112 10.31 -9.50 -4.41
C LEU A 112 11.08 -8.93 -5.61
N SER A 113 12.39 -8.76 -5.49
CA SER A 113 13.27 -8.35 -6.59
C SER A 113 13.26 -9.35 -7.75
N ASP A 114 13.31 -10.65 -7.43
CA ASP A 114 13.26 -11.72 -8.44
C ASP A 114 11.89 -11.74 -9.16
N ILE A 115 10.80 -11.49 -8.44
CA ILE A 115 9.46 -11.34 -9.02
C ILE A 115 9.40 -10.11 -9.94
N ALA A 116 9.99 -8.98 -9.56
CA ALA A 116 10.05 -7.79 -10.42
C ALA A 116 10.77 -8.10 -11.75
N LEU A 117 11.91 -8.81 -11.71
CA LEU A 117 12.63 -9.27 -12.90
C LEU A 117 11.84 -10.23 -13.77
N LYS A 118 10.99 -11.05 -13.16
CA LYS A 118 10.11 -12.01 -13.86
C LYS A 118 8.98 -11.31 -14.61
N TYR A 119 8.52 -10.16 -14.12
CA TYR A 119 7.38 -9.41 -14.66
C TYR A 119 7.74 -7.93 -14.90
N PRO A 120 8.73 -7.63 -15.78
CA PRO A 120 9.23 -6.28 -16.00
C PRO A 120 8.12 -5.33 -16.45
N GLY A 121 7.98 -4.21 -15.75
CA GLY A 121 6.96 -3.19 -16.02
C GLY A 121 5.53 -3.56 -15.62
N LYS A 122 5.28 -4.79 -15.13
CA LYS A 122 4.00 -5.20 -14.54
C LYS A 122 4.04 -5.20 -13.02
N VAL A 123 5.21 -5.47 -12.42
CA VAL A 123 5.40 -5.46 -10.97
C VAL A 123 6.62 -4.63 -10.63
N LEU A 124 6.41 -3.53 -9.90
CA LEU A 124 7.49 -2.65 -9.42
C LEU A 124 7.31 -2.41 -7.91
N PRO A 125 8.03 -3.16 -7.05
CA PRO A 125 7.76 -3.17 -5.61
C PRO A 125 8.29 -1.91 -4.90
N PHE A 126 7.75 -1.65 -3.71
CA PHE A 126 8.23 -0.65 -2.76
C PHE A 126 8.87 -1.36 -1.56
N VAL A 127 10.07 -0.92 -1.16
CA VAL A 127 10.80 -1.51 -0.04
C VAL A 127 10.28 -0.88 1.25
N MET A 128 10.01 -1.69 2.26
CA MET A 128 9.63 -1.18 3.58
C MET A 128 10.86 -0.62 4.29
N PHE A 129 10.70 0.57 4.86
CA PHE A 129 11.66 1.14 5.78
C PHE A 129 11.10 1.12 7.20
N ASP A 130 11.75 0.37 8.08
CA ASP A 130 11.53 0.43 9.53
C ASP A 130 12.76 1.07 10.20
N PRO A 131 12.64 2.32 10.71
CA PRO A 131 13.78 3.05 11.28
C PRO A 131 14.37 2.41 12.54
N ARG A 132 13.65 1.45 13.16
CA ARG A 132 14.13 0.75 14.36
C ARG A 132 15.15 -0.34 14.02
N ARG A 133 15.29 -0.69 12.74
CA ARG A 133 16.31 -1.63 12.27
C ARG A 133 17.66 -0.93 12.18
N LYS A 134 18.69 -1.50 12.82
CA LYS A 134 20.06 -0.94 12.80
C LYS A 134 20.62 -0.67 11.39
N SER A 135 20.25 -1.50 10.41
CA SER A 135 20.68 -1.38 9.00
C SER A 135 19.53 -0.95 8.07
N ALA A 136 18.55 -0.19 8.56
CA ALA A 136 17.36 0.20 7.79
C ALA A 136 17.74 0.93 6.51
N LEU A 137 18.54 1.99 6.63
CA LEU A 137 18.91 2.84 5.51
C LEU A 137 19.72 2.10 4.46
N GLU A 138 20.76 1.36 4.87
CA GLU A 138 21.58 0.55 3.97
C GLU A 138 20.71 -0.43 3.17
N LEU A 139 19.84 -1.18 3.85
CA LEU A 139 18.97 -2.15 3.19
C LEU A 139 18.01 -1.50 2.20
N THR A 140 17.42 -0.36 2.57
CA THR A 140 16.50 0.39 1.72
C THR A 140 17.21 0.99 0.51
N VAL A 141 18.38 1.60 0.68
CA VAL A 141 19.16 2.18 -0.42
C VAL A 141 19.63 1.07 -1.37
N THR A 142 20.16 -0.05 -0.87
CA THR A 142 20.51 -1.20 -1.72
C THR A 142 19.29 -1.70 -2.49
N ALA A 143 18.12 -1.81 -1.87
CA ALA A 143 16.92 -2.25 -2.56
C ALA A 143 16.51 -1.30 -3.70
N LEU A 144 16.59 0.01 -3.46
CA LEU A 144 16.26 1.05 -4.43
C LEU A 144 17.25 1.09 -5.60
N GLU A 145 18.54 1.05 -5.32
CA GLU A 145 19.60 1.23 -6.33
C GLU A 145 19.94 -0.06 -7.09
N GLU A 146 19.83 -1.23 -6.44
CA GLU A 146 20.40 -2.48 -6.97
C GLU A 146 19.37 -3.60 -7.16
N MET A 147 18.15 -3.46 -6.62
CA MET A 147 17.18 -4.57 -6.59
C MET A 147 15.85 -4.26 -7.28
N GLY A 148 15.75 -3.13 -7.99
CA GLY A 148 14.59 -2.78 -8.80
C GLY A 148 13.37 -2.29 -8.02
N PHE A 149 13.56 -1.85 -6.78
CA PHE A 149 12.47 -1.25 -5.99
C PHE A 149 12.24 0.21 -6.41
N LEU A 150 10.99 0.56 -6.67
CA LEU A 150 10.61 1.85 -7.22
C LEU A 150 10.52 2.94 -6.15
N GLY A 151 10.03 2.60 -4.97
CA GLY A 151 9.79 3.53 -3.88
C GLY A 151 9.89 2.90 -2.49
N VAL A 152 9.48 3.66 -1.48
CA VAL A 152 9.58 3.26 -0.07
C VAL A 152 8.18 3.13 0.56
N LYS A 153 7.94 2.03 1.27
CA LYS A 153 6.77 1.86 2.15
C LYS A 153 7.16 2.23 3.57
N MET A 154 6.27 2.94 4.26
CA MET A 154 6.38 3.22 5.69
C MET A 154 5.11 2.80 6.42
N TYR A 155 5.28 2.37 7.67
CA TYR A 155 4.19 1.86 8.51
C TYR A 155 4.39 2.28 9.98
N PRO A 156 4.15 3.57 10.29
CA PRO A 156 4.33 4.11 11.65
C PRO A 156 3.61 3.33 12.77
N ALA A 157 2.46 2.73 12.46
CA ALA A 157 1.70 1.87 13.38
C ALA A 157 2.50 0.67 13.93
N LEU A 158 3.63 0.32 13.33
CA LEU A 158 4.51 -0.71 13.89
C LEU A 158 5.27 -0.22 15.12
N GLY A 159 5.39 1.09 15.34
CA GLY A 159 5.82 1.68 16.60
C GLY A 159 6.90 2.73 16.51
N TYR A 160 6.76 3.67 15.58
CA TYR A 160 7.57 4.89 15.50
C TYR A 160 6.70 6.04 14.98
N HIS A 161 7.02 7.26 15.37
CA HIS A 161 6.38 8.47 14.85
C HIS A 161 7.07 8.90 13.54
N PRO A 162 6.34 9.34 12.50
CA PRO A 162 6.95 9.66 11.21
C PRO A 162 7.81 10.94 11.24
N ASP A 163 7.48 11.92 12.10
CA ASP A 163 8.30 13.13 12.28
C ASP A 163 9.63 12.81 12.98
N PRO A 164 10.79 13.09 12.35
CA PRO A 164 12.12 12.86 12.92
C PRO A 164 12.46 13.83 14.07
N SER A 165 11.59 14.79 14.38
CA SER A 165 11.71 15.71 15.52
C SER A 165 10.87 15.27 16.72
N SER A 166 10.10 14.19 16.59
CA SER A 166 9.21 13.73 17.65
C SER A 166 9.97 13.14 18.83
N PHE A 167 9.56 13.53 20.03
CA PHE A 167 10.05 12.95 21.28
C PHE A 167 9.52 11.54 21.55
N LEU A 168 8.55 11.06 20.75
CA LEU A 168 8.05 9.68 20.82
C LEU A 168 9.02 8.66 20.21
N ASN A 169 10.07 9.14 19.54
CA ASN A 169 11.08 8.32 18.90
C ASN A 169 12.38 8.34 19.72
N GLU A 170 13.08 7.20 19.69
CA GLU A 170 14.47 7.15 20.11
C GLU A 170 15.36 8.02 19.18
N PRO A 171 16.47 8.61 19.67
CA PRO A 171 17.35 9.45 18.86
C PRO A 171 17.85 8.77 17.57
N GLU A 172 18.15 7.47 17.62
CA GLU A 172 18.60 6.71 16.46
C GLU A 172 17.48 6.53 15.42
N VAL A 173 16.23 6.37 15.87
CA VAL A 173 15.05 6.31 14.99
C VAL A 173 14.86 7.64 14.29
N ASN A 174 14.96 8.76 15.02
CA ASN A 174 14.89 10.11 14.47
C ASN A 174 15.97 10.35 13.41
N LYS A 175 17.22 9.97 13.72
CA LYS A 175 18.33 10.07 12.77
C LYS A 175 18.08 9.24 11.50
N ALA A 176 17.64 7.99 11.64
CA ALA A 176 17.37 7.11 10.50
C ALA A 176 16.25 7.65 9.61
N LEU A 177 15.17 8.19 10.21
CA LEU A 177 14.08 8.85 9.49
C LEU A 177 14.58 10.07 8.70
N GLU A 178 15.36 10.94 9.34
CA GLU A 178 15.93 12.12 8.69
C GLU A 178 16.83 11.77 7.51
N GLU A 179 17.69 10.75 7.65
CA GLU A 179 18.55 10.27 6.58
C GLU A 179 17.74 9.68 5.40
N LEU A 180 16.69 8.90 5.69
CA LEU A 180 15.78 8.40 4.66
C LEU A 180 15.10 9.56 3.93
N TYR A 181 14.48 10.49 4.65
CA TYR A 181 13.75 11.60 4.04
C TYR A 181 14.65 12.48 3.20
N LYS A 182 15.88 12.75 3.67
CA LYS A 182 16.88 13.46 2.88
C LYS A 182 17.20 12.71 1.58
N TYR A 183 17.36 11.39 1.64
CA TYR A 183 17.61 10.56 0.47
C TYR A 183 16.45 10.60 -0.53
N CYS A 184 15.23 10.36 -0.07
CA CYS A 184 14.03 10.36 -0.92
C CYS A 184 13.72 11.75 -1.49
N HIS A 185 13.91 12.81 -0.70
CA HIS A 185 13.73 14.19 -1.13
C HIS A 185 14.72 14.58 -2.24
N THR A 186 15.99 14.19 -2.09
CA THR A 186 17.04 14.52 -3.06
C THR A 186 16.86 13.74 -4.37
N ASN A 187 16.49 12.47 -4.28
CA ASN A 187 16.40 11.57 -5.43
C ASN A 187 14.97 11.41 -5.99
N LEU A 188 14.02 12.22 -5.51
CA LEU A 188 12.60 12.18 -5.88
C LEU A 188 12.03 10.74 -5.80
N ILE A 189 12.27 10.06 -4.68
CA ILE A 189 11.79 8.69 -4.47
C ILE A 189 10.43 8.74 -3.77
N PRO A 190 9.37 8.15 -4.37
CA PRO A 190 8.05 8.17 -3.78
C PRO A 190 7.99 7.33 -2.50
N ILE A 191 7.29 7.87 -1.51
CA ILE A 191 6.99 7.22 -0.24
C ILE A 191 5.49 6.96 -0.16
N THR A 192 5.10 5.71 0.09
CA THR A 192 3.73 5.38 0.50
C THR A 192 3.74 5.06 1.99
N ALA A 193 3.02 5.83 2.78
CA ALA A 193 2.89 5.61 4.22
C ALA A 193 1.50 5.12 4.57
N HIS A 194 1.41 4.14 5.47
CA HIS A 194 0.13 3.74 6.06
C HIS A 194 -0.49 4.92 6.82
N CYS A 195 -1.71 5.32 6.43
CA CYS A 195 -2.42 6.44 7.05
C CYS A 195 -3.92 6.13 7.18
N SER A 196 -4.27 5.23 8.09
CA SER A 196 -5.66 4.98 8.46
C SER A 196 -5.81 4.58 9.91
N ARG A 197 -7.02 4.77 10.45
CA ARG A 197 -7.35 4.39 11.83
C ARG A 197 -7.38 2.86 12.05
N ALA A 198 -7.56 2.09 10.97
CA ALA A 198 -7.42 0.64 11.00
C ALA A 198 -6.02 0.23 10.57
N SER A 199 -5.27 -0.40 11.47
CA SER A 199 -3.89 -0.78 11.19
C SER A 199 -3.54 -2.15 11.74
N ALA A 200 -2.62 -2.81 11.05
CA ALA A 200 -1.78 -3.85 11.60
C ALA A 200 -0.74 -3.18 12.54
N TYR A 201 -1.02 -3.06 13.84
CA TYR A 201 -0.05 -2.51 14.81
C TYR A 201 0.93 -3.57 15.33
N SER A 202 2.03 -3.20 15.99
CA SER A 202 2.89 -4.18 16.68
C SER A 202 2.29 -4.66 18.00
N ASP A 203 2.75 -5.82 18.50
CA ASP A 203 2.27 -6.39 19.76
C ASP A 203 2.53 -5.45 20.96
N TYR A 204 3.60 -4.65 20.89
CA TYR A 204 3.96 -3.61 21.85
C TYR A 204 2.86 -2.54 22.00
N LEU A 205 2.05 -2.34 20.95
CA LEU A 205 1.06 -1.27 20.89
C LEU A 205 -0.39 -1.75 20.98
N VAL A 206 -0.63 -3.07 21.09
CA VAL A 206 -1.99 -3.66 21.14
C VAL A 206 -2.86 -3.06 22.24
N ARG A 207 -2.24 -2.69 23.37
CA ARG A 207 -2.93 -2.09 24.53
C ARG A 207 -2.96 -0.56 24.51
N CYS A 208 -2.35 0.07 23.52
CA CYS A 208 -2.14 1.52 23.44
C CYS A 208 -2.79 2.11 22.17
N LYS A 209 -4.09 1.87 21.97
CA LYS A 209 -4.81 2.29 20.74
C LYS A 209 -4.68 3.79 20.44
N GLY A 210 -4.74 4.65 21.46
CA GLY A 210 -4.57 6.09 21.28
C GLY A 210 -3.20 6.45 20.69
N LEU A 211 -2.13 5.77 21.14
CA LEU A 211 -0.80 5.95 20.59
C LEU A 211 -0.74 5.49 19.14
N VAL A 212 -1.32 4.34 18.77
CA VAL A 212 -1.33 3.86 17.37
C VAL A 212 -1.98 4.89 16.42
N GLN A 213 -3.09 5.51 16.86
CA GLN A 213 -3.75 6.57 16.08
C GLN A 213 -2.84 7.80 15.92
N GLU A 214 -2.18 8.24 17.00
CA GLU A 214 -1.22 9.34 16.97
C GLU A 214 -0.05 9.09 16.00
N LEU A 215 0.45 7.84 15.92
CA LEU A 215 1.55 7.50 15.00
C LEU A 215 1.12 7.53 13.53
N CYS A 216 -0.15 7.28 13.21
CA CYS A 216 -0.65 7.14 11.84
C CYS A 216 -1.47 8.32 11.33
N GLN A 217 -1.78 9.30 12.18
CA GLN A 217 -2.61 10.43 11.79
C GLN A 217 -1.94 11.29 10.71
N PRO A 218 -2.71 11.93 9.83
CA PRO A 218 -2.17 12.75 8.75
C PRO A 218 -1.30 13.91 9.26
N SER A 219 -1.69 14.57 10.36
CA SER A 219 -1.00 15.72 10.93
C SER A 219 0.43 15.42 11.37
N SER A 220 0.75 14.17 11.72
CA SER A 220 2.09 13.73 12.11
C SER A 220 3.15 13.90 11.00
N TRP A 221 2.71 14.16 9.77
CA TRP A 221 3.59 14.41 8.63
C TRP A 221 3.95 15.89 8.45
N LYS A 222 3.30 16.85 9.14
CA LYS A 222 3.54 18.29 8.92
C LYS A 222 5.00 18.68 9.08
N GLY A 223 5.64 18.32 10.19
CA GLY A 223 7.06 18.64 10.42
C GLY A 223 8.00 18.00 9.38
N VAL A 224 7.64 16.82 8.86
CA VAL A 224 8.37 16.18 7.75
C VAL A 224 8.25 17.00 6.48
N LEU A 225 7.05 17.44 6.13
CA LEU A 225 6.76 18.16 4.89
C LEU A 225 7.30 19.59 4.91
N GLU A 226 7.33 20.25 6.07
CA GLU A 226 7.98 21.54 6.27
C GLU A 226 9.50 21.44 6.05
N LYS A 227 10.13 20.38 6.58
CA LYS A 227 11.58 20.15 6.46
C LYS A 227 12.00 19.62 5.08
N PHE A 228 11.14 18.86 4.42
CA PHE A 228 11.40 18.21 3.14
C PHE A 228 10.28 18.46 2.11
N PRO A 229 10.13 19.70 1.62
CA PRO A 229 8.95 20.13 0.84
C PRO A 229 8.81 19.48 -0.55
N LYS A 230 9.87 18.83 -1.06
CA LYS A 230 9.83 18.07 -2.33
C LYS A 230 9.54 16.58 -2.16
N LEU A 231 9.22 16.10 -0.96
CA LEU A 231 8.87 14.69 -0.77
C LEU A 231 7.56 14.34 -1.50
N TYR A 232 7.61 13.27 -2.29
CA TYR A 232 6.43 12.63 -2.86
C TYR A 232 5.88 11.65 -1.84
N LEU A 233 4.74 11.99 -1.25
CA LEU A 233 4.15 11.22 -0.15
C LEU A 233 2.72 10.82 -0.49
N ASN A 234 2.44 9.53 -0.50
CA ASN A 234 1.10 8.97 -0.54
C ASN A 234 0.68 8.52 0.87
N LEU A 235 -0.36 9.15 1.41
CA LEU A 235 -1.03 8.77 2.66
C LEU A 235 -2.11 7.74 2.35
N ALA A 236 -1.77 6.48 2.52
CA ALA A 236 -2.57 5.36 2.04
C ALA A 236 -3.95 5.25 2.72
N HIS A 237 -4.92 4.65 2.00
CA HIS A 237 -6.30 4.43 2.46
C HIS A 237 -7.09 5.70 2.78
N PHE A 238 -6.60 6.88 2.35
CA PHE A 238 -7.27 8.17 2.52
C PHE A 238 -7.79 8.44 3.95
N GLY A 239 -7.16 7.86 4.98
CA GLY A 239 -7.55 8.01 6.37
C GLY A 239 -8.63 7.08 6.92
N GLY A 240 -9.29 6.20 6.14
CA GLY A 240 -10.39 5.34 6.64
C GLY A 240 -9.96 3.87 6.86
N LYS A 241 -10.35 3.15 7.93
CA LYS A 241 -11.70 3.05 8.54
C LYS A 241 -11.68 2.75 10.06
N GLU A 242 -12.32 3.58 10.88
CA GLU A 242 -12.89 3.22 12.20
C GLU A 242 -14.43 3.08 12.04
N LYS A 243 -15.16 2.48 13.00
CA LYS A 243 -16.59 2.12 12.81
C LYS A 243 -17.49 3.31 12.42
N ASP A 244 -17.16 4.51 12.87
CA ASP A 244 -18.02 5.69 12.75
C ASP A 244 -17.54 6.67 11.67
N GLU A 245 -16.43 6.37 10.99
CA GLU A 245 -15.92 7.22 9.91
C GLU A 245 -16.42 6.78 8.53
N ARG A 246 -17.01 7.74 7.82
CA ARG A 246 -17.29 7.61 6.39
C ARG A 246 -15.99 7.77 5.61
N PHE A 247 -15.74 6.92 4.62
CA PHE A 247 -14.66 7.17 3.67
C PHE A 247 -14.89 8.50 2.95
N LEU A 248 -13.79 9.21 2.66
CA LEU A 248 -13.83 10.49 1.96
C LEU A 248 -14.69 11.54 2.68
N ASP A 249 -14.69 11.54 4.03
CA ASP A 249 -15.35 12.60 4.79
C ASP A 249 -14.53 13.90 4.73
N TYR A 250 -14.89 14.74 3.77
CA TYR A 250 -14.25 16.02 3.51
C TYR A 250 -14.84 17.20 4.30
N LYS A 251 -15.80 16.95 5.20
CA LYS A 251 -16.46 18.00 5.99
C LYS A 251 -16.15 17.92 7.48
N GLY A 252 -15.91 16.73 8.01
CA GLY A 252 -15.64 16.53 9.43
C GLY A 252 -14.25 17.02 9.81
N PRO A 253 -14.10 18.04 10.68
CA PRO A 253 -12.78 18.50 11.12
C PRO A 253 -12.00 17.44 11.91
N ASP A 254 -12.68 16.44 12.47
CA ASP A 254 -12.06 15.28 13.14
C ASP A 254 -11.69 14.15 12.16
N SER A 255 -12.06 14.27 10.88
CA SER A 255 -11.81 13.24 9.88
C SER A 255 -10.37 13.27 9.38
N TRP A 256 -9.72 12.11 9.33
CA TRP A 256 -8.40 12.01 8.69
C TRP A 256 -8.46 12.29 7.20
N SER A 257 -9.56 11.96 6.51
CA SER A 257 -9.75 12.36 5.11
C SER A 257 -9.73 13.88 4.95
N TYR A 258 -10.38 14.62 5.87
CA TYR A 258 -10.34 16.09 5.87
C TYR A 258 -8.91 16.62 6.05
N HIS A 259 -8.15 16.11 7.02
CA HIS A 259 -6.77 16.54 7.24
C HIS A 259 -5.84 16.22 6.07
N ILE A 260 -5.99 15.06 5.42
CA ILE A 260 -5.25 14.70 4.20
C ILE A 260 -5.52 15.73 3.11
N LEU A 261 -6.79 16.11 2.90
CA LEU A 261 -7.15 17.12 1.91
C LEU A 261 -6.52 18.49 2.21
N GLN A 262 -6.40 18.88 3.49
CA GLN A 262 -5.67 20.10 3.87
C GLN A 262 -4.19 20.01 3.52
N LEU A 263 -3.53 18.88 3.83
CA LEU A 263 -2.12 18.68 3.46
C LEU A 263 -1.91 18.70 1.93
N MET A 264 -2.86 18.16 1.16
CA MET A 264 -2.84 18.29 -0.29
C MET A 264 -2.94 19.75 -0.75
N LYS A 265 -3.69 20.62 -0.05
CA LYS A 265 -3.73 22.04 -0.40
C LYS A 265 -2.45 22.78 -0.03
N GLU A 266 -1.83 22.40 1.07
CA GLU A 266 -0.70 23.09 1.67
C GLU A 266 0.65 22.74 0.99
N TYR A 267 0.83 21.49 0.54
CA TYR A 267 2.09 20.99 0.00
C TYR A 267 1.93 20.40 -1.41
N SER A 268 2.95 20.48 -2.27
CA SER A 268 2.83 20.20 -3.72
C SER A 268 2.75 18.73 -4.14
N HIS A 269 3.22 17.79 -3.31
CA HIS A 269 3.42 16.38 -3.71
C HIS A 269 2.81 15.40 -2.71
N ILE A 270 1.66 15.76 -2.16
CA ILE A 270 0.90 14.92 -1.23
C ILE A 270 -0.26 14.26 -1.95
N TYR A 271 -0.33 12.95 -1.82
CA TYR A 271 -1.28 12.07 -2.45
C TYR A 271 -1.99 11.23 -1.41
N ALA A 272 -3.09 10.59 -1.81
CA ALA A 272 -3.72 9.55 -1.02
C ALA A 272 -4.43 8.55 -1.94
N ASP A 273 -4.30 7.27 -1.61
CA ASP A 273 -4.88 6.18 -2.39
C ASP A 273 -6.21 5.67 -1.82
N LEU A 274 -6.99 5.04 -2.69
CA LEU A 274 -8.31 4.48 -2.38
C LEU A 274 -8.27 2.97 -2.06
N SER A 275 -7.10 2.45 -1.70
CA SER A 275 -6.93 1.04 -1.35
C SER A 275 -7.71 0.68 -0.08
N TYR A 276 -8.23 -0.55 -0.01
CA TYR A 276 -9.09 -1.00 1.09
C TYR A 276 -10.44 -0.26 1.22
N HIS A 277 -10.84 0.60 0.27
CA HIS A 277 -12.14 1.30 0.28
C HIS A 277 -13.31 0.38 -0.15
N ASP A 278 -13.55 -0.68 0.61
CA ASP A 278 -14.57 -1.70 0.32
C ASP A 278 -16.02 -1.18 0.27
N MET A 279 -16.26 0.05 0.74
CA MET A 279 -17.55 0.75 0.62
C MET A 279 -17.89 1.15 -0.82
N ALA A 280 -16.90 1.32 -1.69
CA ALA A 280 -17.13 1.59 -3.10
C ALA A 280 -17.87 0.43 -3.79
N LEU A 281 -17.68 -0.80 -3.31
CA LEU A 281 -18.20 -2.04 -3.91
C LEU A 281 -19.51 -2.52 -3.29
N LYS A 282 -19.93 -1.93 -2.16
CA LYS A 282 -21.17 -2.31 -1.47
C LYS A 282 -22.36 -1.54 -2.00
N LYS A 283 -23.43 -2.25 -2.36
CA LYS A 283 -24.65 -1.68 -2.94
C LYS A 283 -25.22 -0.53 -2.09
N GLU A 284 -25.15 -0.64 -0.77
CA GLU A 284 -25.72 0.31 0.17
C GLU A 284 -24.93 1.61 0.27
N THR A 285 -23.62 1.58 -0.03
CA THR A 285 -22.71 2.71 0.21
C THR A 285 -22.03 3.24 -1.05
N SER A 286 -22.08 2.48 -2.15
CA SER A 286 -21.39 2.78 -3.41
C SER A 286 -21.80 4.15 -3.98
N LYS A 287 -23.11 4.44 -4.00
CA LYS A 287 -23.63 5.71 -4.52
C LYS A 287 -23.07 6.93 -3.77
N ASP A 288 -23.18 6.96 -2.44
CA ASP A 288 -22.64 8.06 -1.61
C ASP A 288 -21.12 8.16 -1.75
N TYR A 289 -20.42 7.03 -1.84
CA TYR A 289 -18.97 7.00 -2.07
C TYR A 289 -18.58 7.71 -3.37
N PHE A 290 -19.20 7.35 -4.50
CA PHE A 290 -18.86 7.93 -5.80
C PHE A 290 -19.38 9.36 -5.97
N GLU A 291 -20.47 9.75 -5.32
CA GLU A 291 -20.91 11.15 -5.22
C GLU A 291 -19.85 12.01 -4.50
N ARG A 292 -19.29 11.54 -3.38
CA ARG A 292 -18.20 12.22 -2.66
C ARG A 292 -16.92 12.29 -3.47
N LEU A 293 -16.51 11.17 -4.07
CA LEU A 293 -15.30 11.12 -4.89
C LEU A 293 -15.42 12.09 -6.07
N THR A 294 -16.54 12.06 -6.79
CA THR A 294 -16.80 12.97 -7.91
C THR A 294 -16.85 14.43 -7.46
N PHE A 295 -17.40 14.71 -6.28
CA PHE A 295 -17.37 16.06 -5.71
C PHE A 295 -15.93 16.54 -5.44
N LEU A 296 -15.10 15.72 -4.78
CA LEU A 296 -13.69 16.05 -4.52
C LEU A 296 -12.93 16.32 -5.81
N MET A 297 -13.18 15.52 -6.85
CA MET A 297 -12.56 15.69 -8.15
C MET A 297 -12.96 17.00 -8.85
N LYS A 298 -13.95 17.79 -8.39
CA LYS A 298 -14.18 19.13 -8.95
C LYS A 298 -13.04 20.09 -8.66
N ASP A 299 -12.31 19.86 -7.56
CA ASP A 299 -11.12 20.61 -7.22
C ASP A 299 -9.91 20.07 -7.98
N ASN A 300 -9.16 20.96 -8.65
CA ASN A 300 -8.02 20.56 -9.48
C ASN A 300 -6.90 19.90 -8.66
N VAL A 301 -6.66 20.34 -7.42
CA VAL A 301 -5.62 19.77 -6.56
C VAL A 301 -5.96 18.33 -6.20
N TYR A 302 -7.19 18.08 -5.72
CA TYR A 302 -7.60 16.74 -5.32
C TYR A 302 -7.70 15.80 -6.53
N ARG A 303 -8.24 16.29 -7.66
CA ARG A 303 -8.34 15.55 -8.91
C ARG A 303 -6.98 14.97 -9.35
N GLN A 304 -5.89 15.70 -9.13
CA GLN A 304 -4.54 15.30 -9.53
C GLN A 304 -3.81 14.41 -8.51
N ARG A 305 -4.39 14.19 -7.32
CA ARG A 305 -3.67 13.63 -6.15
C ARG A 305 -4.38 12.47 -5.46
N ILE A 306 -5.59 12.13 -5.89
CA ILE A 306 -6.27 10.90 -5.49
C ILE A 306 -5.80 9.76 -6.39
N LEU A 307 -5.40 8.65 -5.79
CA LEU A 307 -4.79 7.53 -6.52
C LEU A 307 -5.60 6.23 -6.41
N PHE A 308 -5.55 5.38 -7.43
CA PHE A 308 -6.17 4.05 -7.39
C PHE A 308 -5.29 3.01 -6.70
N GLY A 309 -5.87 2.23 -5.81
CA GLY A 309 -5.25 1.04 -5.21
C GLY A 309 -6.32 0.09 -4.69
N THR A 310 -5.96 -1.17 -4.41
CA THR A 310 -6.94 -2.19 -4.01
C THR A 310 -6.69 -2.82 -2.65
N ASP A 311 -5.44 -2.82 -2.18
CA ASP A 311 -4.98 -3.55 -0.99
C ASP A 311 -5.07 -5.08 -1.15
N TRP A 312 -4.90 -5.59 -2.37
CA TRP A 312 -4.79 -7.04 -2.62
C TRP A 312 -3.53 -7.62 -1.96
N PRO A 313 -3.53 -8.82 -1.35
CA PRO A 313 -4.64 -9.78 -1.27
C PRO A 313 -5.47 -9.61 0.01
N ILE A 314 -5.30 -8.53 0.79
CA ILE A 314 -6.03 -8.32 2.04
C ILE A 314 -7.54 -8.28 1.78
N THR A 315 -7.95 -7.62 0.70
CA THR A 315 -9.36 -7.52 0.27
C THR A 315 -9.89 -8.77 -0.44
N ARG A 316 -8.99 -9.71 -0.81
CA ARG A 316 -9.29 -10.84 -1.69
C ARG A 316 -10.24 -11.87 -1.09
N HIS A 317 -10.45 -11.84 0.23
CA HIS A 317 -11.45 -12.69 0.89
C HIS A 317 -12.90 -12.35 0.47
N THR A 318 -13.13 -11.16 -0.07
CA THR A 318 -14.46 -10.66 -0.46
C THR A 318 -14.52 -10.11 -1.88
N TRP A 319 -13.44 -9.54 -2.40
CA TRP A 319 -13.43 -8.85 -3.71
C TRP A 319 -12.22 -9.25 -4.54
N THR A 320 -12.39 -9.48 -5.84
CA THR A 320 -11.29 -9.64 -6.80
C THR A 320 -10.75 -8.28 -7.26
N GLU A 321 -9.61 -8.26 -7.96
CA GLU A 321 -9.17 -7.04 -8.66
C GLU A 321 -10.22 -6.56 -9.69
N GLU A 322 -10.89 -7.49 -10.40
CA GLU A 322 -11.94 -7.16 -11.38
C GLU A 322 -13.17 -6.54 -10.71
N ASP A 323 -13.57 -7.00 -9.52
CA ASP A 323 -14.66 -6.38 -8.76
C ASP A 323 -14.37 -4.90 -8.46
N TYR A 324 -13.11 -4.58 -8.13
CA TYR A 324 -12.63 -3.22 -7.92
C TYR A 324 -12.66 -2.41 -9.22
N THR A 325 -11.97 -2.88 -10.27
CA THR A 325 -11.82 -2.09 -11.51
C THR A 325 -13.14 -1.90 -12.24
N SER A 326 -13.98 -2.94 -12.33
CA SER A 326 -15.31 -2.86 -12.97
C SER A 326 -16.25 -1.90 -12.25
N THR A 327 -16.18 -1.82 -10.92
CA THR A 327 -16.97 -0.88 -10.14
C THR A 327 -16.53 0.56 -10.42
N PHE A 328 -15.23 0.84 -10.40
CA PHE A 328 -14.74 2.18 -10.74
C PHE A 328 -15.03 2.56 -12.20
N GLN A 329 -14.94 1.62 -13.13
CA GLN A 329 -15.31 1.82 -14.54
C GLN A 329 -16.78 2.18 -14.73
N ARG A 330 -17.67 1.53 -13.97
CA ARG A 330 -19.11 1.75 -14.08
C ARG A 330 -19.54 3.08 -13.47
N GLU A 331 -18.95 3.46 -12.34
CA GLU A 331 -19.44 4.58 -11.51
C GLU A 331 -18.75 5.92 -11.81
N LEU A 332 -17.55 5.93 -12.43
CA LEU A 332 -16.82 7.15 -12.78
C LEU A 332 -16.91 7.48 -14.27
N LEU A 333 -16.95 8.79 -14.58
CA LEU A 333 -16.73 9.30 -15.93
C LEU A 333 -15.34 8.90 -16.44
N LYS A 334 -15.23 8.66 -17.76
CA LYS A 334 -14.00 8.17 -18.40
C LYS A 334 -12.78 9.05 -18.11
N GLU A 335 -12.92 10.39 -18.14
CA GLU A 335 -11.78 11.27 -17.83
C GLU A 335 -11.35 11.16 -16.36
N ASN A 336 -12.32 11.12 -15.44
CA ASN A 336 -12.06 10.99 -14.00
C ASN A 336 -11.40 9.65 -13.68
N LEU A 337 -11.89 8.57 -14.28
CA LEU A 337 -11.29 7.25 -14.17
C LEU A 337 -9.84 7.27 -14.67
N ARG A 338 -9.59 7.78 -15.89
CA ARG A 338 -8.23 7.86 -16.45
C ARG A 338 -7.31 8.71 -15.56
N GLN A 339 -7.84 9.75 -14.93
CA GLN A 339 -7.06 10.58 -14.03
C GLN A 339 -6.60 9.80 -12.78
N ILE A 340 -7.53 9.18 -12.05
CA ILE A 340 -7.25 8.48 -10.78
C ILE A 340 -6.50 7.16 -11.00
N ALA A 341 -6.89 6.40 -12.03
CA ALA A 341 -6.39 5.05 -12.26
C ALA A 341 -5.11 4.98 -13.09
N PHE A 342 -4.71 6.07 -13.76
CA PHE A 342 -3.59 6.03 -14.69
C PHE A 342 -2.70 7.26 -14.63
N LYS A 343 -3.24 8.46 -14.83
CA LYS A 343 -2.42 9.69 -14.85
C LYS A 343 -1.78 9.97 -13.49
N ASN A 344 -2.57 10.05 -12.42
CA ASN A 344 -2.04 10.37 -11.09
C ASN A 344 -1.06 9.30 -10.58
N PRO A 345 -1.32 7.98 -10.74
CA PRO A 345 -0.33 6.96 -10.40
C PRO A 345 0.99 7.13 -11.16
N LEU A 346 0.98 7.47 -12.45
CA LEU A 346 2.21 7.74 -13.18
C LEU A 346 2.95 8.97 -12.64
N ASP A 347 2.24 10.06 -12.32
CA ASP A 347 2.87 11.27 -11.74
C ASP A 347 3.49 11.01 -10.37
N PHE A 348 2.88 10.15 -9.56
CA PHE A 348 3.38 9.77 -8.24
C PHE A 348 4.56 8.80 -8.32
N LEU A 349 4.43 7.73 -9.12
CA LEU A 349 5.43 6.66 -9.24
C LEU A 349 6.68 7.10 -10.01
N PHE A 350 6.51 7.99 -10.97
CA PHE A 350 7.56 8.50 -11.85
C PHE A 350 7.55 10.03 -11.80
N PRO A 351 8.11 10.64 -10.74
CA PRO A 351 8.24 12.09 -10.67
C PRO A 351 8.85 12.67 -11.96
N GLU A 352 8.27 13.79 -12.41
CA GLU A 352 8.63 14.44 -13.67
C GLU A 352 8.40 13.57 -14.92
N ARG A 353 7.57 12.52 -14.81
CA ARG A 353 7.29 11.55 -15.88
C ARG A 353 8.54 10.86 -16.43
N ASN A 354 9.55 10.67 -15.57
CA ASN A 354 10.81 10.04 -15.95
C ASN A 354 10.94 8.64 -15.33
N LEU A 355 11.32 7.66 -16.16
CA LEU A 355 11.73 6.34 -15.65
C LEU A 355 13.09 6.50 -14.95
N PRO A 356 13.23 6.16 -13.66
CA PRO A 356 14.49 6.39 -12.96
C PRO A 356 15.64 5.58 -13.55
N ALA A 357 16.82 6.21 -13.67
CA ALA A 357 18.02 5.56 -14.20
C ALA A 357 18.40 4.28 -13.44
N ARG A 358 18.21 4.25 -12.10
CA ARG A 358 18.41 3.06 -11.26
C ARG A 358 17.53 1.88 -11.67
N ILE A 359 16.28 2.16 -12.02
CA ILE A 359 15.30 1.15 -12.47
C ILE A 359 15.67 0.68 -13.87
N GLU A 360 15.92 1.61 -14.80
CA GLU A 360 16.34 1.25 -16.15
C GLU A 360 17.62 0.42 -16.16
N HIS A 361 18.62 0.81 -15.35
CA HIS A 361 19.87 0.08 -15.19
C HIS A 361 19.64 -1.33 -14.66
N PHE A 362 18.88 -1.50 -13.57
CA PHE A 362 18.61 -2.81 -12.96
C PHE A 362 18.01 -3.79 -13.98
N PHE A 363 16.97 -3.39 -14.71
CA PHE A 363 16.33 -4.27 -15.70
C PHE A 363 17.23 -4.53 -16.91
N ARG A 364 17.92 -3.51 -17.44
CA ARG A 364 18.82 -3.65 -18.59
C ARG A 364 20.01 -4.58 -18.27
N SER A 365 20.63 -4.44 -17.11
CA SER A 365 21.74 -5.28 -16.65
C SER A 365 21.33 -6.74 -16.44
N ASN A 366 20.03 -7.01 -16.27
CA ASN A 366 19.45 -8.35 -16.20
C ASN A 366 18.80 -8.80 -17.52
N HIS A 367 19.12 -8.15 -18.64
CA HIS A 367 18.61 -8.44 -19.98
C HIS A 367 17.07 -8.44 -20.06
N LYS A 368 16.43 -7.54 -19.32
CA LYS A 368 14.98 -7.31 -19.35
C LYS A 368 14.67 -5.96 -19.99
N THR A 369 13.52 -5.90 -20.67
CA THR A 369 13.00 -4.69 -21.30
C THR A 369 11.63 -4.35 -20.74
N PHE A 370 11.35 -3.06 -20.59
CA PHE A 370 10.01 -2.59 -20.24
C PHE A 370 9.04 -2.72 -21.42
N PRO A 371 7.73 -2.91 -21.14
CA PRO A 371 6.70 -2.86 -22.16
C PRO A 371 6.62 -1.46 -22.80
N SER A 372 6.24 -1.39 -24.07
CA SER A 372 6.20 -0.12 -24.84
C SER A 372 5.32 0.93 -24.18
N TRP A 373 4.14 0.53 -23.69
CA TRP A 373 3.18 1.43 -23.03
C TRP A 373 3.86 2.30 -21.97
N MET A 374 4.79 1.75 -21.19
CA MET A 374 5.44 2.51 -20.12
C MET A 374 6.29 3.65 -20.67
N LYS A 375 7.00 3.45 -21.79
CA LYS A 375 7.78 4.52 -22.43
C LYS A 375 6.85 5.55 -23.06
N ASP A 376 5.82 5.08 -23.77
CA ASP A 376 4.86 5.93 -24.47
C ASP A 376 4.08 6.83 -23.49
N SER A 377 3.62 6.27 -22.36
CA SER A 377 2.91 7.01 -21.32
C SER A 377 3.78 8.05 -20.59
N LEU A 378 5.09 7.80 -20.47
CA LEU A 378 6.03 8.68 -19.78
C LEU A 378 6.51 9.82 -20.68
N GLN A 379 6.65 9.58 -21.99
CA GLN A 379 7.02 10.60 -22.97
C GLN A 379 5.85 11.49 -23.40
N GLY A 380 4.63 11.21 -22.92
CA GLY A 380 3.43 11.98 -23.23
C GLY A 380 2.93 11.77 -24.66
N THR A 381 3.30 10.66 -25.31
CA THR A 381 2.93 10.35 -26.70
C THR A 381 1.62 9.58 -26.82
N GLU A 382 0.91 9.34 -25.72
CA GLU A 382 -0.42 8.71 -25.71
C GLU A 382 -1.53 9.75 -25.87
N GLU A 383 -2.11 9.83 -27.06
CA GLU A 383 -3.42 10.48 -27.32
C GLU A 383 -4.60 9.69 -26.73
#